data_AF-A0A6A4Z725-F1
#
_entry.id   AF-A0A6A4Z725-F1
#
_cell.length_a   1.000
_cell.length_b   1.000
_cell.length_c   1.000
_cell.angle_alpha   90.00
_cell.angle_beta   90.00
_cell.angle_gamma   90.00
#
_symmetry.space_group_name_H-M   'P 1'
#
loop_
_entity.id
_entity.type
_entity.pdbx_description
1 polymer ?
#
loop_
_entity_poly.entity_id
_entity_poly.type
_entity_poly.pdbx_seq_one_letter_code
_entity_poly.pdbx_strand_id
1 'polypeptide(L)'
;MSATRRGVREKRWPPEVNSWVSEYAIAHPCFYIEELEEALRLQFPSLNNISASTICRALVHDLGLTRKEKRAREAAEFELRDYYRRLSPYYSYPDQLVFVDETSKDGRDSIRKYAWSKRYQKAIVDLPFSRGQRVSALASFTTAGFLSWEYVDGMIDIYFGVFCLG
;
A
#
# COMPACT_ATOMS: atom_id res chain seq x y z
N MET A 1 7.19 42.19 44.50
CA MET A 1 7.81 41.30 43.50
C MET A 1 6.77 40.26 43.09
N SER A 2 6.09 40.49 41.97
CA SER A 2 5.02 39.61 41.47
C SER A 2 5.65 38.53 40.60
N ALA A 3 5.51 37.26 41.00
CA ALA A 3 6.03 36.12 40.26
C ALA A 3 5.17 35.89 39.00
N THR A 4 5.76 36.10 37.84
CA THR A 4 5.16 35.87 36.53
C THR A 4 4.73 34.41 36.39
N ARG A 5 3.41 34.17 36.27
CA ARG A 5 2.84 32.86 35.95
C ARG A 5 3.44 32.37 34.63
N ARG A 6 4.29 31.35 34.72
CA ARG A 6 4.90 30.69 33.55
C ARG A 6 3.78 29.95 32.82
N GLY A 7 3.23 30.55 31.76
CA GLY A 7 2.15 29.96 30.96
C GLY A 7 2.53 28.57 30.49
N VAL A 8 1.72 27.58 30.85
CA VAL A 8 1.85 26.21 30.32
C VAL A 8 1.58 26.32 28.82
N ARG A 9 2.61 26.11 27.98
CA ARG A 9 2.39 25.94 26.54
C ARG A 9 1.61 24.64 26.37
N GLU A 10 0.30 24.72 26.23
CA GLU A 10 -0.55 23.62 25.79
C GLU A 10 -0.17 23.27 24.34
N LYS A 11 0.91 22.50 24.19
CA LYS A 11 1.37 21.99 22.90
C LYS A 11 0.60 20.75 22.45
N ARG A 12 -0.20 20.17 23.36
CA ARG A 12 -1.00 18.97 23.11
C ARG A 12 -2.38 19.37 22.62
N TRP A 13 -2.92 18.56 21.72
CA TRP A 13 -4.28 18.74 21.26
C TRP A 13 -5.28 18.55 22.41
N PRO A 14 -6.36 19.35 22.42
CA PRO A 14 -7.48 19.12 23.31
C PRO A 14 -8.01 17.68 23.22
N PRO A 15 -8.57 17.11 24.31
CA PRO A 15 -9.12 15.76 24.31
C PRO A 15 -10.20 15.53 23.25
N GLU A 16 -10.99 16.57 22.94
CA GLU A 16 -12.00 16.56 21.87
C GLU A 16 -11.39 16.30 20.49
N VAL A 17 -10.26 16.95 20.17
CA VAL A 17 -9.54 16.78 18.90
C VAL A 17 -8.95 15.37 18.83
N ASN A 18 -8.35 14.87 19.92
CA ASN A 18 -7.82 13.50 19.95
C ASN A 18 -8.89 12.43 19.77
N SER A 19 -10.07 12.65 20.35
CA SER A 19 -11.22 11.73 20.21
C SER A 19 -11.71 11.71 18.76
N TRP A 20 -11.88 12.89 18.16
CA TRP A 20 -12.28 13.02 16.76
C TRP A 20 -11.25 12.40 15.79
N VAL A 21 -9.95 12.61 16.01
CA VAL A 21 -8.88 12.00 15.18
C VAL A 21 -8.89 10.48 15.31
N SER A 22 -9.19 9.95 16.50
CA SER A 22 -9.33 8.50 16.70
C SER A 22 -10.52 7.94 15.90
N GLU A 23 -11.67 8.62 15.92
CA GLU A 23 -12.85 8.23 15.14
C GLU A 23 -12.58 8.32 13.63
N TYR A 24 -11.94 9.40 13.17
CA TYR A 24 -11.52 9.58 11.79
C TYR A 24 -10.57 8.46 11.34
N ALA A 25 -9.63 8.04 12.20
CA ALA A 25 -8.70 6.97 11.90
C ALA A 25 -9.36 5.59 11.81
N ILE A 26 -10.47 5.36 12.52
CA ILE A 26 -11.27 4.14 12.42
C ILE A 26 -12.08 4.16 11.11
N ALA A 27 -12.69 5.29 10.77
CA ALA A 27 -13.47 5.43 9.54
C ALA A 27 -12.61 5.42 8.27
N HIS A 28 -11.41 5.98 8.33
CA HIS A 28 -10.52 6.18 7.19
C HIS A 28 -9.11 5.64 7.44
N PRO A 29 -8.92 4.33 7.72
CA PRO A 29 -7.63 3.80 8.16
C PRO A 29 -6.48 4.04 7.16
N CYS A 30 -6.74 4.36 5.89
CA CYS A 30 -5.71 4.60 4.86
C CYS A 30 -5.44 6.09 4.56
N PHE A 31 -5.80 7.02 5.45
CA PHE A 31 -5.61 8.45 5.23
C PHE A 31 -4.12 8.87 5.14
N TYR A 32 -3.84 9.90 4.34
CA TYR A 32 -2.55 10.62 4.32
C TYR A 32 -2.53 11.74 5.35
N ILE A 33 -1.34 12.16 5.80
CA ILE A 33 -1.22 13.18 6.86
C ILE A 33 -1.84 14.50 6.40
N GLU A 34 -1.69 14.81 5.12
CA GLU A 34 -2.22 16.00 4.45
C GLU A 34 -3.76 16.00 4.42
N GLU A 35 -4.38 14.83 4.24
CA GLU A 35 -5.85 14.70 4.29
C GLU A 35 -6.37 14.89 5.71
N LEU A 36 -5.65 14.37 6.71
CA LEU A 36 -5.98 14.61 8.11
C LEU A 36 -5.78 16.08 8.47
N GLU A 37 -4.75 16.74 7.94
CA GLU A 37 -4.51 18.17 8.10
C GLU A 37 -5.66 19.02 7.54
N GLU A 38 -6.12 18.71 6.33
CA GLU A 38 -7.26 19.38 5.70
C GLU A 38 -8.56 19.14 6.49
N ALA A 39 -8.82 17.89 6.89
CA ALA A 39 -10.00 17.55 7.68
C ALA A 39 -9.99 18.24 9.06
N LEU A 40 -8.82 18.38 9.69
CA LEU A 40 -8.65 19.13 10.94
C LEU A 40 -8.87 20.64 10.76
N ARG A 41 -8.41 21.23 9.65
CA ARG A 41 -8.68 22.65 9.32
C ARG A 41 -10.17 22.92 9.14
N LEU A 42 -10.88 22.00 8.49
CA LEU A 42 -12.32 22.11 8.26
C LEU A 42 -13.11 21.95 9.56
N GLN A 43 -12.76 20.96 10.39
CA GLN A 43 -13.50 20.66 11.62
C GLN A 43 -13.15 21.61 12.78
N PHE A 44 -11.90 22.05 12.87
CA PHE A 44 -11.39 22.92 13.94
C PHE A 44 -10.62 24.13 13.37
N PRO A 45 -11.30 25.14 12.81
CA PRO A 45 -10.64 26.31 12.19
C PRO A 45 -9.78 27.14 13.16
N SER A 46 -10.05 27.06 14.46
CA SER A 46 -9.30 27.74 15.53
C SER A 46 -8.02 27.00 15.96
N LEU A 47 -7.79 25.78 15.47
CA LEU A 47 -6.65 24.96 15.84
C LEU A 47 -5.40 25.42 15.07
N ASN A 48 -4.42 25.98 15.77
CA ASN A 48 -3.23 26.56 15.14
C ASN A 48 -2.04 25.60 14.98
N ASN A 49 -2.07 24.43 15.63
CA ASN A 49 -0.96 23.47 15.69
C ASN A 49 -1.22 22.22 14.83
N ILE A 50 -1.53 22.40 13.55
CA ILE A 50 -1.88 21.33 12.60
C ILE A 50 -0.71 20.99 11.65
N SER A 51 0.53 21.39 11.96
CA SER A 51 1.65 21.01 11.09
C SER A 51 1.83 19.49 11.03
N ALA A 52 2.27 18.94 9.89
CA ALA A 52 2.52 17.51 9.72
C ALA A 52 3.33 16.89 10.87
N SER A 53 4.34 17.61 11.38
CA SER A 53 5.15 17.19 12.54
C SER A 53 4.37 17.08 13.86
N THR A 54 3.32 17.89 14.04
CA THR A 54 2.44 17.86 15.21
C THR A 54 1.43 16.72 15.08
N ILE A 55 0.85 16.55 13.89
CA ILE A 55 -0.04 15.43 13.57
C ILE A 55 0.68 14.09 13.78
N CYS A 56 1.88 13.93 13.22
CA CYS A 56 2.66 12.69 13.38
C CYS A 56 2.96 12.39 14.85
N ARG A 57 3.29 13.41 15.64
CA ARG A 57 3.52 13.24 17.08
C ARG A 57 2.25 12.84 17.81
N ALA A 58 1.12 13.48 17.52
CA ALA A 58 -0.16 13.14 18.12
C ALA A 58 -0.59 11.69 17.78
N LEU A 59 -0.49 11.30 16.50
CA LEU A 59 -0.80 9.94 16.05
C LEU A 59 0.08 8.89 16.74
N VAL A 60 1.40 9.08 16.77
CA VAL A 60 2.34 8.06 17.26
C VAL A 60 2.46 8.02 18.78
N HIS A 61 2.51 9.19 19.43
CA HIS A 61 2.78 9.30 20.87
C HIS A 61 1.53 9.45 21.72
N ASP A 62 0.55 10.24 21.29
CA ASP A 62 -0.65 10.49 22.09
C ASP A 62 -1.73 9.42 21.81
N LEU A 63 -1.86 8.94 20.56
CA LEU A 63 -2.86 7.95 20.14
C LEU A 63 -2.30 6.53 19.93
N GLY A 64 -0.97 6.36 19.88
CA GLY A 64 -0.33 5.06 19.71
C GLY A 64 -0.56 4.39 18.35
N LEU A 65 -0.91 5.16 17.32
CA LEU A 65 -1.13 4.71 15.95
C LEU A 65 0.20 4.64 15.18
N THR A 66 0.35 3.62 14.35
CA THR A 66 1.52 3.41 13.49
C THR A 66 1.08 3.07 12.08
N ARG A 67 1.78 3.64 11.08
CA ARG A 67 1.55 3.39 9.67
C ARG A 67 2.21 2.06 9.28
N LYS A 68 1.42 1.09 8.81
CA LYS A 68 1.91 -0.26 8.44
C LYS A 68 1.59 -0.58 6.99
N GLU A 69 2.53 -1.27 6.34
CA GLU A 69 2.36 -1.77 4.97
C GLU A 69 1.38 -2.96 4.94
N LYS A 70 0.46 -2.95 3.99
CA LYS A 70 -0.45 -4.06 3.72
C LYS A 70 0.35 -5.18 3.03
N ARG A 71 0.68 -6.25 3.74
CA ARG A 71 1.39 -7.39 3.14
C ARG A 71 0.42 -8.43 2.60
N ALA A 72 0.55 -8.74 1.32
CA ALA A 72 0.17 -10.04 0.78
C ALA A 72 1.19 -11.10 1.26
N ARG A 73 0.72 -12.32 1.55
CA ARG A 73 1.55 -13.41 2.09
C ARG A 73 1.85 -14.39 0.98
N GLU A 74 3.04 -14.35 0.38
CA GLU A 74 3.47 -15.34 -0.62
C GLU A 74 4.95 -15.74 -0.50
N ALA A 75 5.22 -16.94 -1.04
CA ALA A 75 6.42 -17.78 -1.04
C ALA A 75 6.68 -18.64 0.21
N ALA A 76 6.27 -19.91 0.14
CA ALA A 76 6.78 -20.98 0.99
C ALA A 76 8.15 -21.43 0.44
N GLU A 77 9.22 -21.36 1.24
CA GLU A 77 10.59 -21.75 0.84
C GLU A 77 10.70 -23.19 0.28
N PHE A 78 9.74 -24.04 0.63
CA PHE A 78 9.65 -25.42 0.13
C PHE A 78 9.33 -25.47 -1.37
N GLU A 79 8.43 -24.62 -1.85
CA GLU A 79 7.98 -24.60 -3.26
C GLU A 79 9.10 -24.10 -4.19
N LEU A 80 9.87 -23.11 -3.74
CA LEU A 80 11.07 -22.62 -4.46
C LEU A 80 12.09 -23.74 -4.66
N ARG A 81 12.32 -24.56 -3.61
CA ARG A 81 13.32 -25.63 -3.65
C ARG A 81 12.92 -26.76 -4.59
N ASP A 82 11.63 -27.10 -4.65
CA ASP A 82 11.12 -28.10 -5.59
C ASP A 82 11.12 -27.58 -7.04
N TYR A 83 10.80 -26.32 -7.24
CA TYR A 83 10.86 -25.64 -8.54
C TYR A 83 12.26 -25.74 -9.17
N TYR A 84 13.31 -25.33 -8.44
CA TYR A 84 14.69 -25.41 -8.95
C TYR A 84 15.15 -26.85 -9.21
N ARG A 85 14.72 -27.82 -8.41
CA ARG A 85 15.06 -29.24 -8.61
C ARG A 85 14.48 -29.78 -9.92
N ARG A 86 13.24 -29.41 -10.26
CA ARG A 86 12.60 -29.86 -11.50
C ARG A 86 13.25 -29.25 -12.73
N LEU A 87 13.80 -28.05 -12.58
CA LEU A 87 14.33 -27.24 -13.66
C LEU A 87 15.80 -27.51 -13.98
N SER A 88 16.60 -27.88 -12.97
CA SER A 88 18.04 -28.13 -13.11
C SER A 88 18.46 -29.14 -14.18
N PRO A 89 17.66 -30.15 -14.59
CA PRO A 89 18.05 -31.06 -15.67
C PRO A 89 17.94 -30.46 -17.07
N TYR A 90 17.18 -29.39 -17.25
CA TYR A 90 16.76 -28.91 -18.57
C TYR A 90 17.53 -27.69 -19.08
N TYR A 91 18.19 -26.94 -18.20
CA TYR A 91 19.02 -25.82 -18.60
C TYR A 91 20.30 -25.74 -17.76
N SER A 92 21.37 -25.28 -18.39
CA SER A 92 22.67 -25.06 -17.74
C SER A 92 22.99 -23.57 -17.64
N TYR A 93 22.45 -22.76 -18.55
CA TYR A 93 22.69 -21.33 -18.63
C TYR A 93 21.38 -20.56 -18.76
N PRO A 94 21.25 -19.38 -18.13
CA PRO A 94 20.02 -18.60 -18.14
C PRO A 94 19.67 -18.07 -19.53
N ASP A 95 20.64 -17.91 -20.43
CA ASP A 95 20.44 -17.46 -21.81
C ASP A 95 19.63 -18.46 -22.66
N GLN A 96 19.44 -19.69 -22.16
CA GLN A 96 18.64 -20.74 -22.81
C GLN A 96 17.15 -20.63 -22.48
N LEU A 97 16.77 -19.72 -21.58
CA LEU A 97 15.41 -19.58 -21.08
C LEU A 97 14.74 -18.35 -21.67
N VAL A 98 13.51 -18.56 -22.16
CA VAL A 98 12.57 -17.48 -22.42
C VAL A 98 11.57 -17.47 -21.29
N PHE A 99 11.52 -16.35 -20.57
CA PHE A 99 10.56 -16.11 -19.51
C PHE A 99 9.33 -15.47 -20.12
N VAL A 100 8.17 -16.04 -19.82
CA VAL A 100 6.87 -15.50 -20.23
C VAL A 100 6.12 -15.19 -18.94
N ASP A 101 5.66 -13.95 -18.81
CA ASP A 101 4.88 -13.52 -17.66
C ASP A 101 3.66 -12.72 -18.09
N GLU A 102 2.54 -12.96 -17.41
CA GLU A 102 1.32 -12.18 -17.57
C GLU A 102 1.25 -11.13 -16.46
N THR A 103 1.37 -9.87 -16.83
CA THR A 103 1.08 -8.76 -15.92
C THR A 103 -0.30 -8.22 -16.19
N SER A 104 -1.12 -8.13 -15.15
CA SER A 104 -2.45 -7.56 -15.27
C SER A 104 -2.56 -6.30 -14.44
N LYS A 105 -3.00 -5.22 -15.07
CA LYS A 105 -3.35 -3.98 -14.41
C LYS A 105 -4.86 -3.91 -14.25
N ASP A 106 -5.30 -3.86 -13.00
CA ASP A 106 -6.68 -3.52 -12.64
C ASP A 106 -6.66 -2.08 -12.07
N GLY A 107 -7.80 -1.39 -12.07
CA GLY A 107 -7.96 -0.07 -11.41
C GLY A 107 -7.56 -0.06 -9.92
N ARG A 108 -7.35 -1.25 -9.35
CA ARG A 108 -6.76 -1.54 -8.04
C ARG A 108 -5.33 -1.05 -7.83
N ASP A 109 -4.58 -0.74 -8.90
CA ASP A 109 -3.24 -0.16 -8.77
C ASP A 109 -3.24 1.22 -8.07
N SER A 110 -4.42 1.83 -7.93
CA SER A 110 -4.65 3.04 -7.14
C SER A 110 -4.91 2.79 -5.64
N ILE A 111 -4.96 1.52 -5.19
CA ILE A 111 -5.22 1.18 -3.78
C ILE A 111 -4.04 1.59 -2.91
N ARG A 112 -4.35 2.35 -1.85
CA ARG A 112 -3.36 2.83 -0.89
C ARG A 112 -2.69 1.67 -0.16
N LYS A 113 -1.36 1.61 -0.24
CA LYS A 113 -0.49 0.55 0.32
C LYS A 113 -0.40 0.54 1.85
N TYR A 114 -0.73 1.65 2.51
CA TYR A 114 -0.53 1.83 3.94
C TYR A 114 -1.83 2.13 4.67
N ALA A 115 -1.91 1.67 5.91
CA ALA A 115 -2.99 2.00 6.84
C ALA A 115 -2.45 2.28 8.25
N TRP A 116 -3.14 3.15 8.98
CA TRP A 116 -2.94 3.44 10.39
C TRP A 116 -3.63 2.40 11.25
N SER A 117 -2.89 1.88 12.23
CA SER A 117 -3.42 0.92 13.21
C SER A 117 -2.72 1.12 14.55
N LYS A 118 -3.36 0.68 15.64
CA LYS A 118 -2.72 0.68 16.96
C LYS A 118 -1.42 -0.12 16.93
N ARG A 119 -0.46 0.33 17.74
CA ARG A 119 0.79 -0.40 17.96
C ARG A 119 0.46 -1.83 18.41
N TYR A 120 1.18 -2.82 17.85
CA TYR A 120 0.93 -4.27 18.05
C TYR A 120 -0.37 -4.85 17.46
N GLN A 121 -1.21 -4.06 16.77
CA GLN A 121 -2.41 -4.56 16.07
C GLN A 121 -2.19 -4.61 14.55
N LYS A 122 -2.71 -5.62 13.85
CA LYS A 122 -2.66 -5.67 12.37
C LYS A 122 -3.64 -4.65 11.79
N ALA A 123 -3.22 -3.95 10.73
CA ALA A 123 -4.11 -3.06 9.99
C ALA A 123 -4.93 -3.88 8.99
N ILE A 124 -6.20 -4.15 9.31
CA ILE A 124 -7.16 -4.85 8.46
C ILE A 124 -8.16 -3.81 7.97
N VAL A 125 -8.38 -3.70 6.66
CA VAL A 125 -9.26 -2.70 6.04
C VAL A 125 -10.08 -3.37 4.95
N ASP A 126 -11.40 -3.22 5.03
CA ASP A 126 -12.31 -3.62 3.95
C ASP A 126 -12.18 -2.61 2.80
N LEU A 127 -11.83 -3.11 1.62
CA LEU A 127 -11.67 -2.31 0.42
C LEU A 127 -12.81 -2.61 -0.56
N PRO A 128 -13.37 -1.60 -1.24
CA PRO A 128 -14.38 -1.82 -2.26
C PRO A 128 -13.79 -2.70 -3.37
N PHE A 129 -14.44 -3.85 -3.61
CA PHE A 129 -14.08 -4.78 -4.68
C PHE A 129 -14.71 -4.35 -6.01
N SER A 130 -14.50 -3.10 -6.44
CA SER A 130 -14.88 -2.68 -7.79
C SER A 130 -13.79 -3.14 -8.76
N ARG A 131 -14.07 -4.16 -9.58
CA ARG A 131 -13.23 -4.51 -10.73
C ARG A 131 -13.29 -3.36 -11.72
N GLY A 132 -12.17 -2.69 -11.96
CA GLY A 132 -12.04 -1.79 -13.11
C GLY A 132 -11.95 -2.62 -14.40
N GLN A 133 -11.90 -1.94 -15.54
CA GLN A 133 -11.57 -2.60 -16.80
C GLN A 133 -10.13 -3.09 -16.71
N ARG A 134 -9.96 -4.42 -16.58
CA ARG A 134 -8.67 -5.08 -16.44
C ARG A 134 -7.97 -5.07 -17.79
N VAL A 135 -6.73 -4.60 -17.84
CA VAL A 135 -5.85 -4.80 -18.99
C VAL A 135 -4.81 -5.83 -18.59
N SER A 136 -4.70 -6.90 -19.36
CA SER A 136 -3.68 -7.93 -19.14
C SER A 136 -2.68 -7.86 -20.29
N ALA A 137 -1.39 -7.86 -19.96
CA ALA A 137 -0.30 -7.86 -20.91
C ALA A 137 0.55 -9.11 -20.71
N LEU A 138 0.79 -9.83 -21.80
CA LEU A 138 1.70 -10.96 -21.83
C LEU A 138 3.03 -10.46 -22.41
N ALA A 139 4.13 -10.69 -21.72
CA ALA A 139 5.44 -10.33 -22.21
C ALA A 139 6.38 -11.53 -22.18
N SER A 140 7.19 -11.67 -23.21
CA SER A 140 8.28 -12.64 -23.28
C SER A 140 9.63 -11.93 -23.25
N PHE A 141 10.58 -12.45 -22.48
CA PHE A 141 11.91 -11.85 -22.34
C PHE A 141 12.98 -12.89 -22.02
N THR A 142 14.23 -12.53 -22.29
CA THR A 142 15.44 -13.32 -22.03
C THR A 142 16.40 -12.52 -21.15
N THR A 143 17.57 -13.08 -20.85
CA THR A 143 18.69 -12.37 -20.23
C THR A 143 19.15 -11.13 -21.02
N ALA A 144 18.87 -11.08 -22.32
CA ALA A 144 19.21 -9.96 -23.20
C ALA A 144 18.11 -8.87 -23.27
N GLY A 145 16.91 -9.13 -22.75
CA GLY A 145 15.79 -8.17 -22.75
C GLY A 145 14.50 -8.74 -23.33
N PHE A 146 13.54 -7.84 -23.63
CA PHE A 146 12.22 -8.19 -24.16
C PHE A 146 12.29 -8.71 -25.59
N LEU A 147 11.57 -9.80 -25.85
CA LEU A 147 11.41 -10.38 -27.18
C LEU A 147 10.10 -9.92 -27.83
N SER A 148 8.99 -10.06 -27.11
CA SER A 148 7.66 -9.68 -27.59
C SER A 148 6.71 -9.33 -26.45
N TRP A 149 5.65 -8.59 -26.77
CA TRP A 149 4.56 -8.33 -25.85
C TRP A 149 3.22 -8.23 -26.59
N GLU A 150 2.14 -8.56 -25.89
CA GLU A 150 0.77 -8.32 -26.36
C GLU A 150 -0.10 -7.90 -25.19
N TYR A 151 -1.15 -7.13 -25.46
CA TYR A 151 -2.09 -6.71 -24.43
C TYR A 151 -3.53 -6.96 -24.88
N VAL A 152 -4.36 -7.28 -23.90
CA VAL A 152 -5.79 -7.55 -24.08
C VAL A 152 -6.57 -6.77 -23.04
N ASP A 153 -7.65 -6.14 -23.49
CA ASP A 153 -8.68 -5.62 -22.60
C ASP A 153 -9.48 -6.82 -22.05
N GLY A 154 -9.12 -7.27 -20.85
CA GLY A 154 -9.74 -8.42 -20.19
C GLY A 154 -8.71 -9.41 -19.65
N MET A 155 -9.10 -10.67 -19.58
CA MET A 155 -8.24 -11.79 -19.19
C MET A 155 -7.63 -12.40 -20.45
N ILE A 156 -6.35 -12.78 -20.39
CA ILE A 156 -5.76 -13.61 -21.43
C ILE A 156 -6.31 -15.02 -21.26
N ASP A 157 -7.07 -15.49 -22.25
CA ASP A 157 -7.54 -16.86 -22.29
C ASP A 157 -6.57 -17.76 -23.07
N ILE A 158 -6.81 -19.07 -22.95
CA ILE A 158 -5.95 -20.11 -23.54
C ILE A 158 -5.92 -20.02 -25.08
N TYR A 159 -6.96 -19.45 -25.69
CA TYR A 159 -7.04 -19.28 -27.13
C TYR A 159 -6.17 -18.13 -27.63
N PHE A 160 -6.10 -17.04 -26.87
CA PHE A 160 -5.22 -15.91 -27.15
C PHE A 160 -3.74 -16.29 -26.99
N GLY A 161 -3.38 -17.00 -25.91
CA GLY A 161 -1.99 -17.41 -25.65
C GLY A 161 -1.37 -18.30 -26.73
N VAL A 162 -2.18 -19.07 -27.47
CA VAL A 162 -1.72 -19.89 -28.60
C VAL A 162 -1.51 -19.04 -29.86
N PHE A 163 -2.28 -17.97 -30.05
CA PHE A 163 -2.19 -17.10 -31.23
C PHE A 163 -0.96 -16.18 -31.18
N CYS A 164 -0.56 -15.72 -29.99
CA CYS A 164 0.61 -14.84 -29.81
C CYS A 164 1.97 -15.57 -29.89
N LEU A 165 1.96 -16.91 -29.77
CA LEU A 165 3.15 -17.76 -29.79
C LEU A 165 3.30 -18.54 -31.10
N GLY A 166 2.43 -18.29 -32.08
CA GLY A 166 2.42 -18.91 -33.42
C GLY A 166 3.15 -18.09 -34.47
#